data_AF-A0A6M3M2B5-F1
#
_entry.id   AF-A0A6M3M2B5-F1
#
_cell.length_a   1.000
_cell.length_b   1.000
_cell.length_c   1.000
_cell.angle_alpha   90.00
_cell.angle_beta   90.00
_cell.angle_gamma   90.00
#
_symmetry.space_group_name_H-M   'P 1'
#
loop_
_entity.id
_entity.type
_entity.pdbx_description
1 polymer ?
#
loop_
_entity_poly.entity_id
_entity_poly.type
_entity_poly.pdbx_seq_one_letter_code
_entity_poly.pdbx_strand_id
1 'polypeptide(L)'
;MNGERPVQARLNVDLTKCESLACKCGNESFTEVITLKKISALLSPTGREMVAQLRQLACLKCNETFVLEEAKDKKEINGRERGDSAVDP
;
A
#
# COMPACT_ATOMS: atom_id res chain seq x y z
N MET A 1 -38.89 2.46 11.27
CA MET A 1 -37.51 2.58 10.76
C MET A 1 -36.74 1.40 11.31
N ASN A 2 -36.59 0.32 10.53
CA ASN A 2 -35.89 -0.89 10.99
C ASN A 2 -34.41 -0.76 10.63
N GLY A 3 -33.56 -0.59 11.65
CA GLY A 3 -32.11 -0.59 11.50
C GLY A 3 -31.61 -2.02 11.32
N GLU A 4 -31.31 -2.40 10.09
CA GLU A 4 -30.61 -3.66 9.79
C GLU A 4 -29.22 -3.60 10.42
N ARG A 5 -28.97 -4.47 11.41
CA ARG A 5 -27.65 -4.62 12.02
C ARG A 5 -26.74 -5.32 11.00
N PRO A 6 -25.52 -4.83 10.74
CA PRO A 6 -24.61 -5.51 9.82
C PRO A 6 -24.31 -6.91 10.36
N VAL A 7 -24.59 -7.92 9.54
CA VAL A 7 -24.23 -9.30 9.84
C VAL A 7 -22.71 -9.38 9.80
N GLN A 8 -22.07 -9.47 10.97
CA GLN A 8 -20.63 -9.69 11.05
C GLN A 8 -20.35 -11.15 10.67
N ALA A 9 -19.99 -11.36 9.40
CA ALA A 9 -19.53 -12.66 8.93
C ALA A 9 -18.28 -13.06 9.75
N ARG A 10 -18.37 -14.18 10.47
CA ARG A 10 -17.20 -14.73 11.18
C ARG A 10 -16.30 -15.39 10.15
N LEU A 11 -15.20 -14.71 9.83
CA LEU A 11 -14.18 -15.21 8.91
C LEU A 11 -13.43 -16.38 9.57
N ASN A 12 -13.74 -17.62 9.17
CA ASN A 12 -13.04 -18.83 9.63
C ASN A 12 -12.02 -19.27 8.55
N VAL A 13 -10.92 -18.54 8.45
CA VAL A 13 -9.87 -18.78 7.46
C VAL A 13 -8.64 -19.35 8.14
N ASP A 14 -8.14 -20.47 7.62
CA ASP A 14 -6.87 -21.07 8.03
C ASP A 14 -5.71 -20.28 7.40
N LEU A 15 -5.11 -19.39 8.20
CA LEU A 15 -4.05 -18.48 7.76
C LEU A 15 -2.77 -19.21 7.34
N THR A 16 -2.58 -20.48 7.73
CA THR A 16 -1.40 -21.26 7.34
C THR A 16 -1.38 -21.62 5.86
N LYS A 17 -2.54 -21.52 5.20
CA LYS A 17 -2.71 -21.79 3.76
C LYS A 17 -2.73 -20.51 2.92
N CYS A 18 -2.56 -19.35 3.56
CA CYS A 18 -2.55 -18.07 2.86
C CYS A 18 -1.13 -17.74 2.39
N GLU A 19 -1.04 -17.04 1.26
CA GLU A 19 0.24 -16.51 0.79
C GLU A 19 0.65 -15.30 1.65
N SER A 20 1.91 -15.31 2.08
CA SER A 20 2.52 -14.15 2.71
C SER A 20 2.81 -13.04 1.69
N LEU A 21 2.48 -11.80 2.07
CA LEU A 21 2.94 -10.62 1.36
C LEU A 21 4.43 -10.41 1.67
N ALA A 22 5.25 -10.40 0.62
CA ALA A 22 6.68 -10.17 0.73
C ALA A 22 7.03 -8.80 0.15
N CYS A 23 7.97 -8.10 0.80
CA CYS A 23 8.60 -6.92 0.27
C CYS A 23 9.33 -7.25 -1.03
N LYS A 24 9.59 -6.25 -1.89
CA LYS A 24 10.43 -6.41 -3.09
C LYS A 24 11.82 -6.98 -2.78
N CYS A 25 12.34 -6.76 -1.58
CA CYS A 25 13.61 -7.33 -1.11
C CYS A 25 13.51 -8.79 -0.61
N GLY A 26 12.33 -9.41 -0.66
CA GLY A 26 12.03 -10.78 -0.24
C GLY A 26 11.71 -10.96 1.25
N ASN A 27 11.68 -9.90 2.06
CA ASN A 27 11.36 -9.98 3.48
C ASN A 27 9.84 -9.97 3.73
N GLU A 28 9.35 -10.77 4.68
CA GLU A 28 7.92 -10.88 5.01
C GLU A 28 7.53 -10.19 6.32
N SER A 29 8.51 -9.62 7.03
CA SER A 29 8.26 -8.96 8.32
C SER A 29 8.21 -7.44 8.19
N PHE A 30 7.18 -6.85 8.77
CA PHE A 30 6.91 -5.42 8.72
C PHE A 30 6.58 -4.87 10.10
N THR A 31 6.77 -3.56 10.27
CA THR A 31 6.34 -2.82 11.45
C THR A 31 5.43 -1.66 11.06
N GLU A 32 4.43 -1.35 11.87
CA GLU A 32 3.58 -0.20 11.65
C GLU A 32 4.35 1.10 11.94
N VAL A 33 4.23 2.06 11.03
CA VAL A 33 4.83 3.37 11.15
C VAL A 33 3.81 4.46 10.79
N ILE A 34 4.02 5.65 11.35
CA ILE A 34 3.26 6.84 11.00
C ILE A 34 4.20 7.80 10.27
N THR A 35 3.86 8.14 9.03
CA THR A 35 4.55 9.18 8.27
C THR A 35 3.74 10.46 8.29
N LEU A 36 4.40 11.59 8.55
CA LEU A 36 3.80 12.91 8.45
C LEU A 36 4.07 13.50 7.07
N LYS A 37 3.02 13.96 6.39
CA LYS A 37 3.14 14.68 5.11
C LYS A 37 2.63 16.10 5.27
N LYS A 38 3.47 17.08 4.91
CA LYS A 38 3.04 18.47 4.77
C LYS A 38 2.32 18.62 3.44
N ILE A 39 1.07 19.06 3.48
CA ILE A 39 0.23 19.33 2.33
C ILE A 39 0.22 20.83 2.13
N SER A 40 0.62 21.27 0.93
CA SER A 40 0.60 22.68 0.56
C SER A 40 -0.83 23.20 0.45
N ALA A 41 -1.01 24.52 0.57
CA ALA A 41 -2.30 25.17 0.40
C ALA A 41 -2.98 24.82 -0.94
N LEU A 42 -2.20 24.65 -2.02
CA LEU A 42 -2.71 24.32 -3.35
C LEU A 42 -3.30 22.90 -3.44
N LEU A 43 -2.70 21.93 -2.74
CA LEU A 43 -3.16 20.54 -2.72
C LEU A 43 -4.20 20.28 -1.63
N SER A 44 -4.28 21.17 -0.64
CA SER A 44 -5.19 21.06 0.48
C SER A 44 -6.63 21.36 0.05
N PRO A 45 -7.62 20.52 0.42
CA PRO A 45 -9.03 20.80 0.16
C PRO A 45 -9.54 22.10 0.79
N THR A 46 -8.83 22.61 1.80
CA THR A 46 -9.20 23.82 2.53
C THR A 46 -8.49 25.08 2.04
N GLY A 47 -7.57 24.97 1.08
CA GLY A 47 -6.75 26.09 0.61
C GLY A 47 -5.71 26.58 1.62
N ARG A 48 -5.45 25.83 2.71
CA ARG A 48 -4.47 26.17 3.75
C ARG A 48 -3.47 25.03 3.96
N GLU A 49 -2.24 25.37 4.34
CA GLU A 49 -1.24 24.37 4.71
C GLU A 49 -1.75 23.48 5.84
N MET A 50 -1.53 22.17 5.71
CA MET A 50 -1.90 21.21 6.74
C MET A 50 -0.92 20.04 6.81
N VAL A 51 -0.94 19.31 7.92
CA VAL A 51 -0.15 18.10 8.12
C VAL A 51 -1.09 16.91 8.19
N ALA A 52 -0.86 15.90 7.34
CA ALA A 52 -1.59 14.64 7.37
C ALA A 52 -0.72 13.53 7.97
N GLN A 53 -1.37 12.62 8.70
CA GLN A 53 -0.77 11.41 9.23
C GLN A 53 -1.16 10.22 8.36
N LEU A 54 -0.19 9.48 7.87
CA LEU A 54 -0.39 8.27 7.08
C LEU A 54 0.12 7.07 7.86
N ARG A 55 -0.76 6.10 8.11
CA ARG A 55 -0.36 4.80 8.65
C ARG A 55 0.17 3.94 7.52
N GLN A 56 1.40 3.46 7.68
CA GLN A 56 2.12 2.67 6.69
C GLN A 56 2.77 1.47 7.38
N LEU A 57 3.19 0.50 6.58
CA LEU A 57 4.06 -0.59 7.02
C LEU A 57 5.47 -0.36 6.51
N ALA A 58 6.48 -0.50 7.36
CA ALA A 58 7.89 -0.44 6.99
C ALA A 58 8.50 -1.85 7.00
N CYS A 59 9.20 -2.23 5.94
CA CYS A 59 9.92 -3.49 5.88
C CYS A 59 11.10 -3.49 6.86
N LEU A 60 11.17 -4.47 7.78
CA LEU A 60 12.22 -4.53 8.80
C LEU A 60 13.64 -4.78 8.25
N LYS A 61 13.76 -5.22 6.99
CA LYS A 61 15.04 -5.45 6.32
C LYS A 61 15.57 -4.24 5.53
N CYS A 62 14.77 -3.67 4.63
CA CYS A 62 15.20 -2.59 3.72
C CYS A 62 14.60 -1.21 4.01
N ASN A 63 13.67 -1.10 4.98
CA ASN A 63 12.98 0.14 5.36
C ASN A 63 12.11 0.80 4.27
N GLU A 64 11.80 0.11 3.16
CA GLU A 64 10.78 0.58 2.21
C GLU A 64 9.41 0.60 2.91
N THR A 65 8.63 1.67 2.68
CA THR A 65 7.32 1.88 3.30
C THR A 65 6.18 1.66 2.31
N PHE A 66 5.10 1.05 2.79
CA PHE A 66 3.95 0.64 2.00
C PHE A 66 2.65 1.15 2.64
N VAL A 67 1.71 1.61 1.82
CA VAL A 67 0.34 1.88 2.27
C VAL A 67 -0.48 0.62 2.00
N LEU A 68 -1.21 0.11 2.99
CA LEU A 68 -2.00 -1.12 2.84
C LEU A 68 -3.09 -1.03 1.76
N GLU A 69 -3.53 0.17 1.41
CA GLU A 69 -4.49 0.41 0.32
C GLU A 69 -3.89 0.20 -1.08
N GLU A 70 -2.55 0.12 -1.20
CA GLU A 70 -1.81 -0.06 -2.45
C GLU A 70 -1.05 -1.40 -2.52
N ALA A 71 -1.32 -2.33 -1.59
CA ALA A 71 -0.75 -3.68 -1.63
C ALA A 71 -1.34 -4.46 -2.82
N LYS A 72 -0.84 -4.17 -4.03
CA LYS A 72 -1.21 -4.88 -5.25
C LYS A 72 -0.74 -6.33 -5.16
N ASP A 73 -1.64 -7.25 -5.46
CA ASP A 73 -1.36 -8.67 -5.61
C ASP A 73 -0.19 -8.91 -6.59
N LYS A 74 0.64 -9.91 -6.31
CA LYS A 74 1.84 -10.31 -7.08
C LYS A 74 1.59 -10.67 -8.56
N LYS A 75 0.37 -10.56 -9.09
CA LYS A 75 0.02 -10.94 -10.47
C LYS A 75 0.26 -9.85 -11.54
N GLU A 76 0.59 -8.61 -11.19
CA GLU A 76 0.76 -7.51 -12.18
C GLU A 76 2.22 -7.02 -12.39
N ILE A 77 3.25 -7.79 -12.03
CA ILE A 77 4.66 -7.34 -12.20
C ILE A 77 5.40 -7.94 -13.40
N ASN A 78 4.73 -8.67 -14.30
CA ASN A 78 5.37 -9.13 -15.54
C ASN A 78 4.68 -8.55 -16.77
N GLY A 79 5.18 -7.40 -17.23
CA GLY A 79 4.66 -6.73 -18.43
C GLY A 79 5.24 -5.34 -18.66
N ARG A 80 6.57 -5.21 -18.73
CA ARG A 80 7.17 -4.04 -19.39
C ARG A 80 8.25 -4.52 -20.34
N GLU A 81 7.84 -4.72 -21.58
CA GLU A 81 8.73 -5.02 -22.70
C GLU A 81 9.71 -3.86 -22.89
N ARG A 82 10.99 -4.23 -23.03
CA ARG A 82 12.04 -3.40 -23.58
C ARG A 82 11.73 -3.14 -25.05
N GLY A 83 11.80 -1.89 -25.48
CA GLY A 83 11.66 -1.58 -26.90
C GLY A 83 11.77 -0.11 -27.24
N ASP A 84 12.83 0.57 -26.78
CA ASP A 84 13.23 1.84 -27.38
C ASP A 84 14.73 1.77 -27.73
N SER A 85 14.98 1.27 -28.94
CA SER A 85 16.21 1.54 -29.68
C SER A 85 15.79 1.93 -31.09
N ALA A 86 15.26 3.15 -31.20
CA ALA A 86 15.34 3.91 -32.43
C ALA A 86 16.60 4.78 -32.33
N VAL A 87 17.73 4.22 -32.76
CA VAL A 87 18.85 5.01 -33.26
C VAL A 87 18.47 5.39 -34.69
N ASP A 88 18.35 6.68 -34.96
CA ASP A 88 18.50 7.30 -36.28
C ASP A 88 18.55 8.83 -36.11
N PRO A 89 19.18 9.59 -37.03
CA PRO A 89 19.73 9.20 -38.33
C PRO A 89 21.27 9.21 -38.43
#